data_AF-A0A7Y2AS32-F1
#
_entry.id   AF-A0A7Y2AS32-F1
#
_cell.length_a   1.000
_cell.length_b   1.000
_cell.length_c   1.000
_cell.angle_alpha   90.00
_cell.angle_beta   90.00
_cell.angle_gamma   90.00
#
_symmetry.space_group_name_H-M   'P 1'
#
loop_
_entity.id
_entity.type
_entity.pdbx_description
1 polymer ?
#
loop_
_entity_poly.entity_id
_entity_poly.type
_entity_poly.pdbx_seq_one_letter_code
_entity_poly.pdbx_strand_id
1 'polypeptide(L)'
;MKRFLHFLFIGLLLVSCQNKEDNTIGVYFAGEIVNPTDRQVVLFKGETAIDSIKLDENNRFEFSLDSVQEGLHHFYHHPELQYVYLENGDSLQARLNTVDFDESLVFSGKGEEINNLLLEIFLDTELEEDLVYSFYNLEPAVFSLKIDSLKNDKLNL
;
A
#
# COMPACT_ATOMS: atom_id res chain seq x y z
N MET A 1 -5.60 55.17 -25.82
CA MET A 1 -6.62 54.45 -25.03
C MET A 1 -6.65 52.94 -25.29
N LYS A 2 -6.56 52.45 -26.54
CA LYS A 2 -6.54 50.99 -26.86
C LYS A 2 -5.33 50.20 -26.31
N ARG A 3 -4.15 50.84 -26.20
CA ARG A 3 -2.92 50.22 -25.65
C ARG A 3 -2.97 49.99 -24.13
N PHE A 4 -3.71 50.81 -23.39
CA PHE A 4 -3.87 50.64 -21.94
C PHE A 4 -4.76 49.44 -21.60
N LEU A 5 -5.72 49.13 -22.49
CA LEU A 5 -6.60 47.97 -22.36
C LEU A 5 -5.86 46.63 -22.50
N HIS A 6 -4.75 46.60 -23.26
CA HIS A 6 -3.93 45.39 -23.43
C HIS A 6 -3.10 45.10 -22.17
N PHE A 7 -2.57 46.14 -21.51
CA PHE A 7 -1.88 45.99 -20.23
C PHE A 7 -2.81 45.53 -19.10
N LEU A 8 -4.08 45.93 -19.12
CA LEU A 8 -5.08 45.47 -18.16
C LEU A 8 -5.38 43.96 -18.32
N PHE A 9 -5.41 43.45 -19.55
CA PHE A 9 -5.71 42.04 -19.83
C PHE A 9 -4.57 41.09 -19.40
N ILE A 10 -3.32 41.56 -19.43
CA ILE A 10 -2.13 40.80 -19.01
C ILE A 10 -2.05 40.70 -17.48
N GLY A 11 -2.54 41.71 -16.75
CA GLY A 11 -2.59 41.69 -15.28
C GLY A 11 -3.61 40.71 -14.69
N LEU A 12 -4.70 40.42 -15.41
CA LEU A 12 -5.74 39.46 -14.97
C LEU A 12 -5.30 38.00 -15.03
N LEU A 13 -4.25 37.67 -15.80
CA LEU A 13 -3.68 36.32 -15.86
C LEU A 13 -2.79 35.98 -14.65
N LEU A 14 -2.39 36.97 -13.85
CA LEU A 14 -1.49 36.77 -12.71
C LEU A 14 -2.22 36.54 -11.37
N VAL A 15 -3.56 36.62 -11.34
CA VAL A 15 -4.35 36.50 -10.09
C VAL A 15 -4.96 35.10 -9.89
N SER A 16 -4.81 34.18 -10.86
CA SER A 16 -5.50 32.88 -10.83
C SER A 16 -4.68 31.71 -10.28
N CYS A 17 -3.89 31.92 -9.23
CA CYS A 17 -3.29 30.82 -8.49
C CYS A 17 -3.32 31.10 -6.98
N GLN A 18 -4.53 31.07 -6.41
CA GLN A 18 -4.70 30.79 -5.00
C GLN A 18 -4.78 29.28 -4.86
N ASN A 19 -3.64 28.64 -4.64
CA ASN A 19 -3.64 27.30 -4.07
C ASN A 19 -4.24 27.47 -2.68
N LYS A 20 -5.47 26.98 -2.48
CA LYS A 20 -5.95 26.73 -1.14
C LYS A 20 -5.00 25.70 -0.56
N GLU A 21 -4.16 26.11 0.38
CA GLU A 21 -3.51 25.18 1.30
C GLU A 21 -4.64 24.55 2.11
N ASP A 22 -5.21 23.48 1.59
CA ASP A 22 -5.92 22.54 2.43
C ASP A 22 -4.85 21.94 3.35
N ASN A 23 -4.97 22.20 4.65
CA ASN A 23 -4.02 21.69 5.65
C ASN A 23 -4.12 20.17 5.85
N THR A 24 -4.91 19.48 5.01
CA THR A 24 -4.99 18.03 4.94
C THR A 24 -3.91 17.52 4.00
N ILE A 25 -2.91 16.86 4.57
CA ILE A 25 -1.94 16.11 3.77
C ILE A 25 -2.62 14.77 3.42
N GLY A 26 -3.33 14.77 2.29
CA GLY A 26 -4.08 13.60 1.81
C GLY A 26 -3.19 12.38 1.55
N VAL A 27 -3.82 11.22 1.39
CA VAL A 27 -3.16 9.95 1.07
C VAL A 27 -3.58 9.51 -0.30
N TYR A 28 -2.59 9.19 -1.13
CA TYR A 28 -2.80 8.61 -2.45
C TYR A 28 -2.27 7.18 -2.45
N PHE A 29 -3.17 6.22 -2.69
CA PHE A 29 -2.80 4.82 -2.88
C PHE A 29 -3.42 4.32 -4.18
N ALA A 30 -2.57 4.03 -5.15
CA ALA A 30 -2.99 3.57 -6.46
C ALA A 30 -2.19 2.35 -6.89
N GLY A 31 -2.59 1.73 -7.98
CA GLY A 31 -1.81 0.64 -8.53
C GLY A 31 -2.38 0.02 -9.79
N GLU A 32 -1.64 -0.94 -10.33
CA GLU A 32 -2.02 -1.73 -11.50
C GLU A 32 -2.04 -3.22 -11.16
N ILE A 33 -3.14 -3.88 -11.51
CA ILE A 33 -3.31 -5.32 -11.34
C ILE A 33 -3.23 -6.00 -12.70
N VAL A 34 -2.19 -6.80 -12.90
CA VAL A 34 -2.06 -7.66 -14.08
C VAL A 34 -2.93 -8.91 -13.88
N ASN A 35 -3.65 -9.30 -14.93
CA ASN A 35 -4.59 -10.44 -14.94
C ASN A 35 -5.65 -10.40 -13.84
N PRO A 36 -6.39 -9.29 -13.64
CA PRO A 36 -7.28 -9.15 -12.50
C PRO A 36 -8.35 -10.26 -12.45
N THR A 37 -8.56 -10.79 -11.25
CA THR A 37 -9.54 -11.84 -10.93
C THR A 37 -10.91 -11.27 -10.55
N ASP A 38 -10.95 -10.00 -10.18
CA ASP A 38 -12.17 -9.22 -9.93
C ASP A 38 -12.08 -7.84 -10.63
N ARG A 39 -13.16 -7.07 -10.62
CA ARG A 39 -13.23 -5.72 -11.19
C ARG A 39 -13.07 -4.61 -10.16
N GLN A 40 -12.80 -4.96 -8.91
CA GLN A 40 -12.71 -4.01 -7.82
C GLN A 40 -11.53 -4.31 -6.89
N VAL A 41 -11.10 -3.27 -6.20
CA VAL A 41 -10.18 -3.32 -5.07
C VAL A 41 -10.87 -2.66 -3.90
N VAL A 42 -10.79 -3.26 -2.71
CA VAL A 42 -11.39 -2.71 -1.50
C VAL A 42 -10.29 -2.46 -0.48
N LEU A 43 -10.25 -1.25 0.08
CA LEU A 43 -9.28 -0.86 1.11
C LEU A 43 -9.94 -0.94 2.49
N PHE A 44 -9.25 -1.52 3.46
CA PHE A 44 -9.78 -1.75 4.81
C PHE A 44 -8.85 -1.22 5.91
N LYS A 45 -9.45 -0.86 7.05
CA LYS A 45 -8.79 -0.72 8.36
C LYS A 45 -9.36 -1.76 9.32
N GLY A 46 -8.57 -2.78 9.66
CA GLY A 46 -9.08 -3.94 10.38
C GLY A 46 -10.23 -4.56 9.58
N GLU A 47 -11.38 -4.77 10.21
CA GLU A 47 -12.57 -5.34 9.53
C GLU A 47 -13.45 -4.27 8.83
N THR A 48 -13.09 -2.99 8.93
CA THR A 48 -13.90 -1.89 8.39
C THR A 48 -13.43 -1.53 6.99
N ALA A 49 -14.31 -1.63 5.99
CA ALA A 49 -14.05 -1.09 4.65
C ALA A 49 -13.97 0.44 4.71
N ILE A 50 -12.87 1.00 4.22
CA ILE A 50 -12.69 2.45 4.04
C ILE A 50 -13.37 2.86 2.75
N ASP A 51 -13.03 2.21 1.64
CA ASP A 51 -13.55 2.51 0.31
C ASP A 51 -13.37 1.31 -0.63
N SER A 52 -14.07 1.34 -1.76
CA SER A 52 -13.97 0.36 -2.84
C SER A 52 -13.91 1.05 -4.19
N ILE A 53 -12.91 0.71 -5.00
CA ILE A 53 -12.68 1.32 -6.31
C ILE A 53 -12.76 0.25 -7.39
N LYS A 54 -13.43 0.59 -8.49
CA LYS A 54 -13.45 -0.26 -9.69
C LYS A 54 -12.18 -0.03 -10.49
N LEU A 55 -11.66 -1.10 -11.08
CA LEU A 55 -10.55 -1.02 -12.00
C LEU A 55 -10.93 -0.22 -13.26
N ASP A 56 -10.01 0.61 -13.74
CA ASP A 56 -10.13 1.30 -15.02
C ASP A 56 -9.88 0.36 -16.22
N GLU A 57 -9.93 0.91 -17.44
CA GLU A 57 -9.73 0.13 -18.68
C GLU A 57 -8.31 -0.46 -18.81
N ASN A 58 -7.36 0.00 -18.00
CA ASN A 58 -5.98 -0.48 -17.95
C ASN A 58 -5.69 -1.28 -16.67
N ASN A 59 -6.73 -1.78 -15.99
CA ASN A 59 -6.64 -2.52 -14.73
C ASN A 59 -6.00 -1.75 -13.57
N ARG A 60 -6.18 -0.43 -13.54
CA ARG A 60 -5.66 0.41 -12.44
C ARG A 60 -6.74 0.77 -11.43
N PHE A 61 -6.34 0.87 -10.17
CA PHE A 61 -7.16 1.43 -9.09
C PHE A 61 -6.50 2.70 -8.53
N GLU A 62 -7.31 3.57 -7.93
CA GLU A 62 -6.86 4.82 -7.32
C GLU A 62 -7.74 5.17 -6.12
N PHE A 63 -7.14 5.19 -4.93
CA PHE A 63 -7.71 5.75 -3.72
C PHE A 63 -7.09 7.12 -3.46
N SER A 64 -7.91 8.15 -3.39
CA SER A 64 -7.52 9.51 -2.99
C SER A 64 -8.31 9.89 -1.73
N LEU A 65 -7.65 9.84 -0.58
CA LEU A 65 -8.27 10.01 0.73
C LEU A 65 -7.83 11.34 1.36
N ASP A 66 -8.77 12.08 1.96
CA ASP A 66 -8.45 13.34 2.65
C ASP A 66 -7.51 13.11 3.85
N SER A 67 -7.64 11.96 4.50
CA SER A 67 -6.76 11.47 5.56
C SER A 67 -6.96 9.98 5.80
N VAL A 68 -6.01 9.35 6.48
CA VAL A 68 -6.12 7.98 7.01
C VAL A 68 -5.79 7.94 8.49
N GLN A 69 -6.32 6.93 9.19
CA GLN A 69 -5.77 6.55 10.48
C GLN A 69 -4.45 5.81 10.24
N GLU A 70 -3.34 6.45 10.59
CA GLU A 70 -1.99 5.90 10.46
C GLU A 70 -1.89 4.43 10.91
N GLY A 71 -1.11 3.64 10.18
CA GLY A 71 -0.78 2.26 10.51
C GLY A 71 -1.22 1.25 9.47
N LEU A 72 -1.34 0.00 9.90
CA LEU A 72 -1.71 -1.11 9.03
C LEU A 72 -3.15 -0.98 8.52
N HIS A 73 -3.26 -1.15 7.21
CA HIS A 73 -4.45 -1.33 6.40
C HIS A 73 -4.25 -2.59 5.56
N HIS A 74 -5.26 -3.01 4.81
CA HIS A 74 -5.04 -3.99 3.75
C HIS A 74 -5.93 -3.68 2.56
N PHE A 75 -5.45 -4.01 1.37
CA PHE A 75 -6.26 -3.99 0.17
C PHE A 75 -6.63 -5.43 -0.21
N TYR A 76 -7.87 -5.59 -0.65
CA TYR A 76 -8.43 -6.87 -1.06
C TYR A 76 -8.71 -6.84 -2.56
N HIS A 77 -8.22 -7.86 -3.25
CA HIS A 77 -8.59 -8.18 -4.61
C HIS A 77 -8.86 -9.68 -4.69
N HIS A 78 -10.12 -10.05 -4.89
CA HIS A 78 -10.58 -11.42 -4.70
C HIS A 78 -9.69 -12.46 -5.40
N PRO A 79 -9.26 -13.55 -4.72
CA PRO A 79 -9.61 -13.94 -3.35
C PRO A 79 -8.64 -13.46 -2.28
N GLU A 80 -7.64 -12.68 -2.64
CA GLU A 80 -6.46 -12.40 -1.81
C GLU A 80 -6.47 -10.98 -1.23
N LEU A 81 -5.75 -10.81 -0.13
CA LEU A 81 -5.49 -9.51 0.46
C LEU A 81 -4.01 -9.36 0.73
N GLN A 82 -3.54 -8.11 0.74
CA GLN A 82 -2.21 -7.79 1.21
C GLN A 82 -2.25 -6.58 2.14
N TYR A 83 -1.44 -6.64 3.20
CA TYR A 83 -1.26 -5.53 4.12
C TYR A 83 -0.49 -4.38 3.48
N VAL A 84 -0.90 -3.17 3.83
CA VAL A 84 -0.26 -1.91 3.43
C VAL A 84 -0.23 -0.97 4.63
N TYR A 85 0.92 -0.38 4.90
CA TYR A 85 1.07 0.69 5.89
C TYR A 85 0.82 2.03 5.20
N LEU A 86 -0.11 2.82 5.76
CA LEU A 86 -0.45 4.14 5.23
C LEU A 86 -0.35 5.19 6.34
N GLU A 87 0.30 6.31 6.04
CA GLU A 87 0.36 7.53 6.83
C GLU A 87 -0.09 8.76 6.03
N ASN A 88 -0.49 9.83 6.71
CA ASN A 88 -0.94 11.05 6.03
C ASN A 88 0.19 11.68 5.21
N GLY A 89 -0.09 11.92 3.93
CA GLY A 89 0.91 12.39 2.97
C GLY A 89 1.65 11.33 2.20
N ASP A 90 1.29 10.05 2.33
CA ASP A 90 1.79 9.02 1.43
C ASP A 90 1.28 9.20 0.00
N SER A 91 2.12 8.76 -0.94
CA SER A 91 1.82 8.68 -2.36
C SER A 91 2.41 7.38 -2.87
N LEU A 92 1.65 6.32 -2.69
CA LEU A 92 2.08 4.94 -2.83
C LEU A 92 1.47 4.33 -4.10
N GLN A 93 2.32 3.65 -4.87
CA GLN A 93 1.95 2.93 -6.08
C GLN A 93 2.26 1.44 -5.92
N ALA A 94 1.26 0.60 -6.10
CA ALA A 94 1.41 -0.85 -6.13
C ALA A 94 1.37 -1.38 -7.56
N ARG A 95 2.15 -2.42 -7.84
CA ARG A 95 2.01 -3.22 -9.05
C ARG A 95 2.09 -4.69 -8.68
N LEU A 96 1.13 -5.48 -9.13
CA LEU A 96 1.10 -6.93 -8.90
C LEU A 96 0.50 -7.68 -10.10
N ASN A 97 0.73 -8.98 -10.13
CA ASN A 97 0.10 -9.94 -11.03
C ASN A 97 -0.58 -11.02 -10.21
N THR A 98 -1.88 -11.23 -10.42
CA THR A 98 -2.69 -12.20 -9.65
C THR A 98 -2.29 -13.66 -9.85
N VAL A 99 -1.36 -13.97 -10.77
CA VAL A 99 -0.79 -15.31 -10.93
C VAL A 99 0.15 -15.65 -9.77
N ASP A 100 0.91 -14.67 -9.29
CA ASP A 100 1.91 -14.80 -8.20
C ASP A 100 1.73 -13.54 -7.32
N PHE A 101 0.61 -13.46 -6.59
CA PHE A 101 0.02 -12.21 -6.11
C PHE A 101 0.99 -11.35 -5.27
N ASP A 102 1.40 -11.89 -4.14
CA ASP A 102 2.32 -11.28 -3.17
C ASP A 102 3.77 -11.37 -3.65
N GLU A 103 4.19 -12.46 -4.31
CA GLU A 103 5.56 -12.58 -4.80
C GLU A 103 5.89 -11.66 -5.99
N SER A 104 4.86 -11.19 -6.71
CA SER A 104 5.00 -10.21 -7.80
C SER A 104 4.71 -8.77 -7.37
N LEU A 105 4.23 -8.56 -6.15
CA LEU A 105 3.88 -7.25 -5.65
C LEU A 105 5.13 -6.38 -5.44
N VAL A 106 5.06 -5.14 -5.92
CA VAL A 106 6.08 -4.13 -5.65
C VAL A 106 5.40 -2.82 -5.30
N PHE A 107 5.90 -2.17 -4.25
CA PHE A 107 5.51 -0.81 -3.91
C PHE A 107 6.56 0.20 -4.37
N SER A 108 6.07 1.36 -4.80
CA SER A 108 6.90 2.51 -5.15
C SER A 108 6.30 3.83 -4.69
N GLY A 109 7.12 4.88 -4.60
CA GLY A 109 6.69 6.22 -4.22
C GLY A 109 6.88 6.52 -2.73
N LYS A 110 6.16 7.53 -2.24
CA LYS A 110 6.27 7.92 -0.84
C LYS A 110 5.49 6.93 0.04
N GLY A 111 6.22 6.26 0.93
CA GLY A 111 5.74 5.15 1.76
C GLY A 111 6.28 3.78 1.30
N GLU A 112 7.06 3.70 0.22
CA GLU A 112 7.56 2.43 -0.33
C GLU A 112 8.47 1.67 0.62
N GLU A 113 9.31 2.36 1.41
CA GLU A 113 10.32 1.72 2.27
C GLU A 113 9.66 0.78 3.30
N ILE A 114 8.67 1.28 4.03
CA ILE A 114 7.93 0.49 5.02
C ILE A 114 7.15 -0.64 4.35
N ASN A 115 6.50 -0.35 3.22
CA ASN A 115 5.64 -1.33 2.56
C ASN A 115 6.42 -2.47 1.88
N ASN A 116 7.57 -2.17 1.27
CA ASN A 116 8.45 -3.19 0.73
C ASN A 116 9.12 -4.01 1.84
N LEU A 117 9.49 -3.39 2.97
CA LEU A 117 9.98 -4.12 4.14
C LEU A 117 8.92 -5.06 4.72
N LEU A 118 7.67 -4.61 4.83
CA LEU A 118 6.56 -5.46 5.29
C LEU A 118 6.33 -6.66 4.36
N LEU A 119 6.45 -6.45 3.04
CA LEU A 119 6.33 -7.52 2.06
C LEU A 119 7.49 -8.52 2.17
N GLU A 120 8.72 -8.05 2.32
CA GLU A 120 9.90 -8.91 2.51
C GLU A 120 9.75 -9.78 3.77
N ILE A 121 9.35 -9.19 4.89
CA ILE A 121 9.09 -9.92 6.15
C ILE A 121 7.97 -10.96 5.97
N PHE A 122 6.93 -10.63 5.21
CA PHE A 122 5.82 -11.54 4.92
C PHE A 122 6.32 -12.77 4.15
N LEU A 123 6.99 -12.55 3.01
CA LEU A 123 7.53 -13.63 2.16
C LEU A 123 8.56 -14.49 2.90
N ASP A 124 9.46 -13.89 3.69
CA ASP A 124 10.41 -14.62 4.51
C ASP A 124 9.73 -15.49 5.57
N THR A 125 8.61 -15.02 6.12
CA THR A 125 7.83 -15.77 7.11
C THR A 125 7.12 -16.97 6.47
N GLU A 126 6.60 -16.85 5.25
CA GLU A 126 5.98 -17.96 4.52
C GLU A 126 6.99 -19.07 4.23
N LEU A 127 8.22 -18.72 3.84
CA LEU A 127 9.30 -19.71 3.66
C LEU A 127 9.66 -20.45 4.95
N GLU A 128 9.50 -19.81 6.11
CA GLU A 128 9.74 -20.41 7.43
C GLU A 128 8.59 -21.31 7.91
N GLU A 129 7.38 -21.13 7.38
CA GLU A 129 6.17 -21.80 7.87
C GLU A 129 6.28 -23.33 7.81
N ASP A 130 6.75 -23.86 6.68
CA ASP A 130 7.01 -25.30 6.49
C ASP A 130 8.00 -25.86 7.51
N LEU A 131 9.03 -25.08 7.86
CA LEU A 131 10.00 -25.46 8.88
C LEU A 131 9.36 -25.53 10.25
N VAL A 132 8.54 -24.53 10.62
CA VAL A 132 7.83 -24.51 11.90
C VAL A 132 6.83 -25.65 11.99
N TYR A 133 6.11 -25.97 10.91
CA TYR A 133 5.20 -27.11 10.84
C TYR A 133 5.91 -28.45 11.04
N SER A 134 7.15 -28.58 10.53
CA SER A 134 7.96 -29.77 10.78
C SER A 134 8.24 -30.00 12.26
N PHE A 135 8.21 -28.94 13.09
CA PHE A 135 8.47 -29.01 14.53
C PHE A 135 7.28 -29.46 15.35
N TYR A 136 6.05 -29.46 14.82
CA TYR A 136 4.84 -29.74 15.59
C TYR A 136 4.77 -31.15 16.18
N ASN A 137 5.50 -32.10 15.59
CA ASN A 137 5.59 -33.48 16.09
C ASN A 137 6.70 -33.69 17.14
N LEU A 138 7.43 -32.63 17.51
CA LEU A 138 8.50 -32.72 18.50
C LEU A 138 7.93 -32.70 19.93
N GLU A 139 8.67 -33.33 20.86
CA GLU A 139 8.39 -33.22 22.29
C GLU A 139 8.43 -31.74 22.73
N PRO A 140 7.55 -31.30 23.66
CA PRO A 140 7.39 -29.88 23.99
C PRO A 140 8.70 -29.14 24.35
N ALA A 141 9.61 -29.81 25.06
CA ALA A 141 10.90 -29.24 25.41
C ALA A 141 11.81 -29.02 24.18
N VAL A 142 11.77 -29.94 23.21
CA VAL A 142 12.55 -29.84 21.97
C VAL A 142 11.93 -28.81 21.02
N PHE A 143 10.60 -28.76 20.94
CA PHE A 143 9.87 -27.72 20.22
C PHE A 143 10.26 -26.32 20.72
N SER A 144 10.20 -26.10 22.05
CA SER A 144 10.58 -24.80 22.64
C SER A 144 12.00 -24.39 22.25
N LEU A 145 12.97 -25.31 22.34
CA LEU A 145 14.36 -25.03 21.96
C LEU A 145 14.50 -24.64 20.47
N LYS A 146 13.73 -25.27 19.58
CA LYS A 146 13.74 -24.94 18.15
C LYS A 146 13.14 -23.57 17.87
N ILE A 147 12.01 -23.23 18.48
CA ILE A 147 11.39 -21.91 18.37
C ILE A 147 12.29 -20.82 18.96
N ASP A 148 12.91 -21.07 20.12
CA ASP A 148 13.86 -20.15 20.74
C ASP A 148 15.09 -19.91 19.86
N SER A 149 15.56 -20.94 19.15
CA SER A 149 16.64 -20.80 18.16
C SER A 149 16.24 -19.87 17.02
N LEU A 150 15.10 -20.12 16.36
CA LEU A 150 14.60 -19.26 15.27
C LEU A 150 14.42 -17.81 15.71
N LYS A 151 13.88 -17.60 16.91
CA LYS A 151 13.74 -16.27 17.50
C LYS A 151 15.11 -15.58 17.66
N ASN A 152 16.11 -16.29 18.16
CA ASN A 152 17.44 -15.72 18.33
C ASN A 152 18.10 -15.39 16.99
N ASP A 153 17.88 -16.21 15.96
CA ASP A 153 18.38 -15.93 14.61
C ASP A 153 17.77 -14.62 14.07
N LYS A 154 16.46 -14.41 14.27
CA LYS A 154 15.77 -13.17 13.88
C LYS A 154 16.21 -11.92 14.63
N LEU A 155 16.55 -12.02 15.91
CA LEU A 155 16.97 -10.88 16.75
C LEU A 155 18.44 -10.47 16.55
N ASN A 156 19.25 -11.32 15.90
CA ASN A 156 20.68 -11.08 15.69
C ASN A 156 21.02 -10.63 14.25
N LEU A 157 20.01 -10.47 13.39
CA LEU A 157 20.11 -9.79 12.08
C LEU A 157 20.16 -8.27 12.28
#